data_AF-A0A9P6PN38-F1
#
_entry.id   AF-A0A9P6PN38-F1
#
_cell.length_a   1.000
_cell.length_b   1.000
_cell.length_c   1.000
_cell.angle_alpha   90.00
_cell.angle_beta   90.00
_cell.angle_gamma   90.00
#
_symmetry.space_group_name_H-M   'P 1'
#
loop_
_entity.id
_entity.type
_entity.pdbx_description
1 polymer ?
#
loop_
_entity_poly.entity_id
_entity_poly.type
_entity_poly.pdbx_seq_one_letter_code
_entity_poly.pdbx_strand_id
1 'polypeptide(L)'
;MMEGEDGQDNQVPNVVHFFHLQKTSYDKKSYSTYLSGYTKAIEAKLKETNPGRVEGFKRGAVALGKKVLSNFKDFEFYLGESKNGDAMVVLLNYRSDGTTPYLTAFKDGLK
;
A
#
# COMPACT_ATOMS: atom_id res chain seq x y z
N MET A 1 43.82 -7.13 2.12
CA MET A 1 42.94 -7.70 1.10
C MET A 1 41.61 -6.99 1.25
N MET A 2 41.35 -6.09 0.31
CA MET A 2 40.05 -5.46 0.11
C MET A 2 39.20 -6.42 -0.75
N GLU A 3 37.89 -6.21 -0.78
CA GLU A 3 36.80 -6.89 -1.54
C GLU A 3 35.89 -7.77 -0.64
N GLY A 4 34.56 -7.55 -0.54
CA GLY A 4 33.66 -6.83 -1.44
C GLY A 4 32.63 -5.93 -0.73
N GLU A 5 32.38 -4.79 -1.36
CA GLU A 5 31.18 -3.99 -1.20
C GLU A 5 30.04 -4.68 -1.97
N ASP A 6 29.01 -5.14 -1.27
CA ASP A 6 27.65 -5.20 -1.83
C ASP A 6 26.80 -4.20 -1.05
N GLY A 7 26.97 -2.93 -1.46
CA GLY A 7 26.10 -1.83 -1.09
C GLY A 7 24.72 -2.03 -1.70
N GLN A 8 23.86 -2.74 -0.99
CA GLN A 8 22.45 -2.38 -0.91
C GLN A 8 22.14 -2.32 0.58
N ASP A 9 22.35 -1.13 1.15
CA ASP A 9 21.79 -0.80 2.45
C ASP A 9 20.27 -0.83 2.31
N ASN A 10 19.73 -2.04 2.40
CA ASN A 10 18.33 -2.39 2.44
C ASN A 10 17.81 -1.92 3.80
N GLN A 11 18.00 -0.62 4.11
CA GLN A 11 17.39 0.05 5.25
C GLN A 11 15.91 -0.01 4.97
N VAL A 12 15.30 -1.12 5.41
CA VAL A 12 13.87 -1.22 5.63
C VAL A 12 13.50 0.10 6.30
N PRO A 13 12.74 0.99 5.63
CA PRO A 13 12.55 2.33 6.17
C PRO A 13 12.04 2.20 7.60
N ASN A 14 12.57 3.00 8.53
CA ASN A 14 12.25 2.87 9.96
C ASN A 14 10.75 2.70 10.22
N VAL A 15 9.92 3.35 9.39
CA VAL A 15 8.46 3.23 9.40
C VAL A 15 7.93 1.80 9.19
N VAL A 16 8.52 1.00 8.31
CA VAL A 16 8.17 -0.41 8.10
C VAL A 16 8.49 -1.22 9.35
N HIS A 17 9.63 -0.95 9.99
CA HIS A 17 10.03 -1.61 11.25
C HIS A 17 9.11 -1.22 12.41
N PHE A 18 8.83 0.08 12.60
CA PHE A 18 7.98 0.59 13.68
C PHE A 18 6.53 0.08 13.61
N PHE A 19 5.96 -0.04 12.40
CA PHE A 19 4.60 -0.55 12.22
C PHE A 19 4.53 -2.06 12.00
N HIS A 20 5.65 -2.77 12.22
CA HIS A 20 5.76 -4.23 12.02
C HIS A 20 5.20 -4.70 10.67
N LEU A 21 5.38 -3.88 9.64
CA LEU A 21 4.85 -4.14 8.31
C LEU A 21 5.57 -5.34 7.69
N GLN A 22 4.80 -6.21 7.06
CA GLN A 22 5.29 -7.45 6.47
C GLN A 22 5.25 -7.32 4.96
N LYS A 23 6.41 -7.41 4.30
CA LYS A 23 6.49 -7.36 2.84
C LYS A 23 5.71 -8.53 2.25
N THR A 24 4.93 -8.24 1.22
CA THR A 24 4.18 -9.24 0.44
C THR A 24 4.37 -8.97 -1.04
N SER A 25 4.06 -9.98 -1.86
CA SER A 25 4.19 -9.89 -3.31
C SER A 25 2.83 -10.14 -3.94
N TYR A 26 2.48 -9.27 -4.88
CA TYR A 26 1.32 -9.45 -5.74
C TYR A 26 1.77 -9.50 -7.20
N ASP A 27 1.00 -10.17 -8.03
CA ASP A 27 0.96 -9.87 -9.45
C ASP A 27 -0.12 -8.81 -9.72
N LYS A 28 -0.05 -8.17 -10.89
CA LYS A 28 -0.98 -7.08 -11.24
C LYS A 28 -2.46 -7.51 -11.22
N LYS A 29 -2.75 -8.78 -11.55
CA LYS A 29 -4.11 -9.32 -11.57
C LYS A 29 -4.60 -9.60 -10.14
N SER A 30 -3.80 -10.27 -9.31
CA SER A 30 -4.15 -10.52 -7.91
C SER A 30 -4.31 -9.23 -7.11
N TYR A 31 -3.46 -8.22 -7.34
CA TYR A 31 -3.62 -6.91 -6.72
C TYR A 31 -4.89 -6.19 -7.18
N SER A 32 -5.24 -6.26 -8.48
CA SER A 32 -6.48 -5.68 -8.98
C SER A 32 -7.72 -6.33 -8.34
N THR A 33 -7.70 -7.65 -8.15
CA THR A 33 -8.77 -8.37 -7.45
C THR A 33 -8.86 -7.94 -5.98
N TYR A 34 -7.72 -7.92 -5.28
CA TYR A 34 -7.62 -7.45 -3.91
C TYR A 34 -8.21 -6.05 -3.75
N LEU A 35 -7.78 -5.10 -4.59
CA LEU A 35 -8.20 -3.70 -4.49
C LEU A 35 -9.72 -3.55 -4.68
N SER A 36 -10.30 -4.30 -5.61
CA SER A 36 -11.75 -4.31 -5.85
C SER A 36 -12.53 -4.86 -4.65
N GLY A 37 -12.03 -5.93 -4.02
CA GLY A 37 -12.63 -6.48 -2.79
C GLY A 37 -12.53 -5.52 -1.61
N TYR A 38 -11.33 -4.99 -1.36
CA TYR A 38 -11.04 -4.07 -0.27
C TYR A 38 -11.88 -2.78 -0.36
N THR A 39 -11.98 -2.19 -1.56
CA THR A 39 -12.77 -0.96 -1.75
C THR A 39 -14.26 -1.16 -1.50
N LYS A 40 -14.83 -2.32 -1.87
CA LYS A 40 -16.22 -2.67 -1.54
C LYS A 40 -16.44 -2.80 -0.03
N ALA A 41 -15.50 -3.42 0.69
CA ALA A 41 -15.59 -3.56 2.14
C ALA A 41 -15.57 -2.21 2.86
N ILE A 42 -14.68 -1.30 2.45
CA ILE A 42 -14.65 0.06 3.00
C ILE A 42 -15.89 0.86 2.62
N GLU A 43 -16.39 0.74 1.39
CA GLU A 43 -17.65 1.38 0.99
C GLU A 43 -18.83 0.94 1.87
N ALA A 44 -18.97 -0.36 2.12
CA ALA A 44 -20.03 -0.88 2.99
C ALA A 44 -19.95 -0.27 4.39
N LYS A 45 -18.75 -0.26 4.97
CA LYS A 45 -18.50 0.32 6.29
C LYS A 45 -18.74 1.83 6.34
N LEU A 46 -18.35 2.56 5.30
CA LEU A 46 -18.60 4.01 5.20
C LEU A 46 -20.10 4.31 5.07
N LYS A 47 -20.88 3.47 4.39
CA LYS A 47 -22.36 3.65 4.34
C LYS A 47 -23.01 3.53 5.70
N GLU A 48 -22.43 2.76 6.61
CA GLU A 48 -22.96 2.60 7.98
C GLU A 48 -22.45 3.69 8.93
N THR A 49 -21.19 4.12 8.76
CA THR A 49 -20.49 4.98 9.75
C THR A 49 -20.39 6.44 9.34
N ASN A 50 -20.20 6.72 8.04
CA ASN A 50 -20.07 8.07 7.51
C ASN A 50 -20.47 8.13 6.02
N PRO A 51 -21.78 8.11 5.70
CA PRO A 51 -22.27 8.01 4.32
C PRO A 51 -21.75 9.11 3.40
N GLY A 52 -21.53 10.32 3.93
CA GLY A 52 -21.03 11.47 3.17
C GLY A 52 -19.61 11.28 2.60
N ARG A 53 -18.82 10.34 3.14
CA ARG A 53 -17.47 10.03 2.66
C ARG A 53 -17.43 9.06 1.50
N VAL A 54 -18.50 8.32 1.24
CA VAL A 54 -18.54 7.23 0.25
C VAL A 54 -18.09 7.69 -1.14
N GLU A 55 -18.63 8.81 -1.63
CA GLU A 55 -18.27 9.33 -2.96
C GLU A 55 -16.81 9.80 -3.04
N GLY A 56 -16.31 10.44 -1.99
CA GLY A 56 -14.92 10.88 -1.92
C GLY A 56 -13.96 9.70 -1.92
N PHE A 57 -14.28 8.67 -1.13
CA PHE A 57 -13.52 7.42 -1.08
C PHE A 57 -13.50 6.71 -2.44
N LYS A 58 -14.65 6.54 -3.10
CA LYS A 58 -14.73 5.91 -4.43
C LYS A 58 -13.83 6.59 -5.46
N ARG A 59 -13.90 7.92 -5.54
CA ARG A 59 -13.06 8.71 -6.47
C ARG A 59 -11.57 8.53 -6.16
N GLY A 60 -11.19 8.63 -4.89
CA GLY A 60 -9.81 8.42 -4.45
C GLY A 60 -9.30 7.01 -4.73
N ALA A 61 -10.12 5.98 -4.48
CA ALA A 61 -9.81 4.59 -4.74
C ALA A 61 -9.57 4.30 -6.22
N VAL A 62 -10.39 4.83 -7.10
CA VAL A 62 -10.19 4.70 -8.56
C VAL A 62 -8.91 5.40 -9.00
N ALA A 63 -8.64 6.61 -8.50
CA ALA A 63 -7.43 7.36 -8.84
C ALA A 63 -6.16 6.64 -8.37
N LEU A 64 -6.15 6.17 -7.11
CA LEU A 64 -5.01 5.44 -6.56
C LEU A 64 -4.83 4.11 -7.28
N GLY A 65 -5.90 3.35 -7.51
CA GLY A 65 -5.85 2.08 -8.23
C GLY A 65 -5.23 2.23 -9.62
N LYS A 66 -5.62 3.26 -10.39
CA LYS A 66 -4.98 3.57 -11.67
C LYS A 66 -3.49 3.87 -11.53
N LYS A 67 -3.11 4.72 -10.57
CA LYS A 67 -1.70 5.09 -10.33
C LYS A 67 -0.85 3.86 -10.01
N VAL A 68 -1.34 2.98 -9.13
CA VAL A 68 -0.61 1.78 -8.70
C VAL A 68 -0.53 0.76 -9.82
N LEU A 69 -1.63 0.50 -10.53
CA LEU A 69 -1.62 -0.47 -11.64
C LEU A 69 -0.74 -0.02 -12.82
N SER A 70 -0.66 1.28 -13.10
CA SER A 70 0.22 1.81 -14.15
C SER A 70 1.71 1.73 -13.79
N ASN A 71 2.05 1.94 -12.51
CA ASN A 71 3.42 1.94 -12.01
C ASN A 71 3.70 0.74 -11.09
N PHE A 72 3.08 -0.41 -11.37
CA PHE A 72 3.00 -1.53 -10.44
C PHE A 72 4.35 -2.06 -9.97
N LYS A 73 5.37 -2.00 -10.84
CA LYS A 73 6.73 -2.45 -10.55
C LYS A 73 7.49 -1.51 -9.61
N ASP A 74 7.04 -0.27 -9.46
CA ASP A 74 7.70 0.75 -8.64
C ASP A 74 7.17 0.72 -7.19
N PHE A 75 6.09 -0.03 -6.96
CA PHE A 75 5.49 -0.16 -5.64
C PHE A 75 5.93 -1.46 -4.97
N GLU A 76 6.29 -1.33 -3.70
CA GLU A 76 6.40 -2.45 -2.79
C GLU A 76 5.13 -2.55 -1.94
N PHE A 77 4.68 -3.79 -1.70
CA PHE A 77 3.42 -4.08 -1.02
C PHE A 77 3.71 -4.61 0.39
N TYR A 78 2.99 -4.07 1.37
CA TYR A 78 3.15 -4.42 2.77
C TYR A 78 1.80 -4.69 3.43
N LEU A 79 1.74 -5.69 4.30
CA LEU A 79 0.60 -5.99 5.16
C LEU A 79 0.89 -5.52 6.58
N GLY A 80 -0.16 -5.17 7.32
CA GLY A 80 -0.06 -4.96 8.76
C GLY A 80 0.24 -6.26 9.52
N GLU A 81 0.55 -6.14 10.81
CA GLU A 81 0.92 -7.26 11.69
C GLU A 81 -0.08 -8.43 11.66
N SER A 82 -1.38 -8.13 11.53
CA SER A 82 -2.43 -9.15 11.49
C SER A 82 -2.36 -10.07 10.27
N LYS A 83 -1.56 -9.71 9.25
CA LYS A 83 -1.40 -10.46 7.97
C LYS A 83 -2.74 -10.82 7.30
N ASN A 84 -3.81 -10.11 7.64
CA ASN A 84 -5.12 -10.38 7.09
C ASN A 84 -5.12 -9.90 5.62
N GLY A 85 -5.32 -10.83 4.69
CA GLY A 85 -5.38 -10.55 3.25
C GLY A 85 -6.53 -9.63 2.84
N ASP A 86 -7.55 -9.49 3.70
CA ASP A 86 -8.67 -8.55 3.54
C ASP A 86 -8.38 -7.18 4.18
N ALA A 87 -7.29 -7.06 4.95
CA ALA A 87 -6.88 -5.79 5.53
C ALA A 87 -6.16 -4.91 4.51
N MET A 88 -5.87 -3.68 4.91
CA MET A 88 -5.23 -2.70 4.05
C MET A 88 -3.80 -3.11 3.69
N VAL A 89 -3.50 -3.09 2.39
CA VAL A 89 -2.15 -3.17 1.85
C VAL A 89 -1.58 -1.76 1.84
N VAL A 90 -0.47 -1.58 2.55
CA VAL A 90 0.33 -0.36 2.55
C VAL A 90 1.28 -0.41 1.36
N LEU A 91 1.37 0.68 0.62
CA LEU A 91 2.21 0.79 -0.57
C LEU A 91 3.43 1.64 -0.23
N LEU A 92 4.61 1.13 -0.49
CA LEU A 92 5.86 1.88 -0.39
C LEU A 92 6.37 2.17 -1.79
N ASN A 93 6.81 3.41 -2.01
CA ASN A 93 7.49 3.82 -3.23
C ASN A 93 8.48 4.94 -2.87
N TYR A 94 9.39 5.26 -3.77
CA TYR A 94 10.40 6.29 -3.61
C TYR A 94 10.02 7.52 -4.43
N ARG A 95 10.41 8.71 -3.96
CA ARG A 95 10.22 9.96 -4.72
C ARG A 95 11.09 9.93 -5.99
N SER A 96 10.96 10.94 -6.83
CA SER A 96 11.77 11.08 -8.05
C SER A 96 13.28 11.17 -7.78
N ASP A 97 13.68 11.43 -6.53
CA ASP A 97 15.07 11.38 -6.07
C ASP A 97 15.61 9.94 -5.87
N GLY A 98 14.76 8.93 -5.99
CA GLY A 98 15.08 7.50 -5.85
C GLY A 98 15.48 7.07 -4.44
N THR A 99 15.50 7.98 -3.47
CA THR A 99 16.12 7.76 -2.16
C THR A 99 15.17 8.05 -1.00
N THR A 100 14.19 8.93 -1.20
CA THR A 100 13.24 9.25 -0.13
C THR A 100 12.00 8.35 -0.20
N PRO A 101 11.81 7.40 0.74
CA PRO A 101 10.63 6.55 0.75
C PRO A 101 9.39 7.33 1.19
N TYR A 102 8.24 6.95 0.65
CA TYR A 102 6.93 7.37 1.15
C TYR A 102 5.96 6.19 1.17
N LEU A 103 5.05 6.21 2.15
CA LEU A 103 3.98 5.24 2.25
C LEU A 103 2.67 5.85 1.74
N THR A 104 1.90 5.03 1.05
CA THR A 104 0.53 5.35 0.66
C THR A 104 -0.43 4.35 1.29
N ALA A 105 -1.48 4.87 1.93
CA ALA A 105 -2.51 4.12 2.62
C ALA A 105 -3.88 4.78 2.39
N PHE A 106 -4.95 3.98 2.47
CA PHE A 106 -6.32 4.49 2.43
C PHE A 106 -6.71 5.09 3.78
N LYS A 107 -6.91 6.41 3.84
CA LYS A 107 -7.35 7.10 5.06
C LYS A 107 -8.63 6.50 5.63
N ASP A 108 -9.63 6.25 4.79
CA ASP A 108 -10.91 5.67 5.23
C ASP A 108 -10.80 4.17 5.62
N GLY A 109 -9.61 3.58 5.42
CA GLY A 109 -9.23 2.24 5.87
C GLY A 109 -8.47 2.20 7.19
N LEU A 110 -8.02 3.36 7.69
CA LEU A 110 -7.39 3.53 8.99
C LEU A 110 -8.46 3.85 10.04
N LYS A 111 -8.31 3.30 11.24
CA LYS A 111 -9.09 3.70 12.42
C LYS A 111 -8.32 4.75 13.21
#